data_AF-A0AAU7AB63-F1
#
_entry.id   AF-A0AAU7AB63-F1
#
_cell.length_a   1.000
_cell.length_b   1.000
_cell.length_c   1.000
_cell.angle_alpha   90.00
_cell.angle_beta   90.00
_cell.angle_gamma   90.00
#
_symmetry.space_group_name_H-M   'P 1'
#
loop_
_entity.id
_entity.type
_entity.pdbx_description
1 polymer ?
#
loop_
_entity_poly.entity_id
_entity_poly.type
_entity_poly.pdbx_seq_one_letter_code
_entity_poly.pdbx_strand_id
1 'polypeptide(L)'
;MEVKPQFASIKNCIKPPSNKISSAGFRLNGPLVFYQNTNELIQFDLDNNTFRCDTFDEIPRRLFKTHDAIKMYDAALQIAENSSLSPLITRSFSKALLPAKKIPKTCQSLGLTTVFEIESDPDIIVFGCQVKETSRSAIMWKYHQRKSDAEIAYLSLYQPLVDAALEDSF
;
A
#
# COMPACT_ATOMS: atom_id res chain seq x y z
N MET A 1 28.60 14.81 7.31
CA MET A 1 27.69 14.40 8.39
C MET A 1 26.28 14.57 7.88
N GLU A 2 25.60 13.48 7.50
CA GLU A 2 24.16 13.54 7.22
C GLU A 2 23.40 13.61 8.54
N VAL A 3 22.67 14.70 8.74
CA VAL A 3 21.78 14.87 9.88
C VAL A 3 20.55 13.99 9.61
N LYS A 4 20.49 12.83 10.26
CA LYS A 4 19.26 12.02 10.27
C LYS A 4 18.14 12.84 10.92
N PRO A 5 16.97 12.99 10.28
CA PRO A 5 15.85 13.69 10.90
C PRO A 5 15.41 12.93 12.16
N GLN A 6 15.46 13.59 13.32
CA GLN A 6 14.88 13.08 14.57
C GLN A 6 13.38 13.38 14.55
N PHE A 7 12.57 12.33 14.40
CA PHE A 7 11.11 12.43 14.48
C PHE A 7 10.69 12.36 15.95
N ALA A 8 9.83 13.28 16.40
CA ALA A 8 9.29 13.25 17.76
C ALA A 8 8.14 12.23 17.82
N SER A 9 8.15 11.34 18.81
CA SER A 9 7.01 10.45 19.09
C SER A 9 5.84 11.27 19.65
N ILE A 10 4.65 11.03 19.10
CA ILE A 10 3.41 11.61 19.64
C ILE A 10 3.02 10.78 20.87
N LYS A 11 3.14 11.38 22.08
CA LYS A 11 2.92 10.72 23.39
C LYS A 11 1.53 10.06 23.56
N ASN A 12 0.56 10.44 22.74
CA ASN A 12 -0.74 9.79 22.58
C ASN A 12 -1.00 9.71 21.08
N CYS A 13 -1.33 8.54 20.52
CA CYS A 13 -1.73 8.41 19.11
C CYS A 13 -3.08 9.11 18.83
N ILE A 14 -3.13 10.42 19.01
CA ILE A 14 -4.25 11.23 18.58
C ILE A 14 -4.20 11.22 17.06
N LYS A 15 -5.08 10.43 16.46
CA LYS A 15 -5.34 10.40 15.03
C LYS A 15 -5.68 11.84 14.60
N PRO A 16 -4.83 12.53 13.83
CA PRO A 16 -5.16 13.86 13.34
C PRO A 16 -6.35 13.79 12.39
N PRO A 17 -7.03 14.93 12.18
CA PRO A 17 -7.91 15.10 11.04
C PRO A 17 -7.15 14.82 9.74
N SER A 18 -7.78 14.14 8.79
CA SER A 18 -7.13 13.71 7.54
C SER A 18 -6.56 14.86 6.73
N ASN A 19 -7.19 16.03 6.74
CA ASN A 19 -6.70 17.24 6.07
C ASN A 19 -5.38 17.79 6.65
N LYS A 20 -4.88 17.24 7.75
CA LYS A 20 -3.55 17.53 8.29
C LYS A 20 -2.47 16.62 7.72
N ILE A 21 -2.82 15.55 6.99
CA ILE A 21 -1.83 14.66 6.38
C ILE A 21 -1.24 15.30 5.13
N SER A 22 0.08 15.50 5.15
CA SER A 22 0.87 16.10 4.07
C SER A 22 1.44 15.04 3.11
N SER A 23 1.84 13.88 3.63
CA SER A 23 2.39 12.79 2.83
C SER A 23 2.22 11.43 3.49
N ALA A 24 2.28 10.37 2.69
CA ALA A 24 2.19 8.99 3.12
C ALA A 24 3.06 8.08 2.27
N GLY A 25 3.45 6.92 2.79
CA GLY A 25 4.20 5.95 2.01
C GLY A 25 4.47 4.64 2.75
N PHE A 26 4.76 3.59 2.01
CA PHE A 26 5.13 2.30 2.58
C PHE A 26 6.62 2.23 2.82
N ARG A 27 6.99 1.79 4.02
CA ARG A 27 8.35 1.39 4.32
C ARG A 27 8.65 0.02 3.77
N LEU A 28 9.92 -0.23 3.50
CA LEU A 28 10.39 -1.55 3.10
C LEU A 28 10.12 -2.53 4.24
N ASN A 29 9.37 -3.60 3.98
CA ASN A 29 8.99 -4.59 5.00
C ASN A 29 8.30 -4.00 6.25
N GLY A 30 7.77 -2.78 6.16
CA GLY A 30 7.40 -1.97 7.32
C GLY A 30 5.96 -1.46 7.29
N PRO A 31 5.58 -0.62 8.25
CA PRO A 31 4.25 -0.03 8.29
C PRO A 31 4.03 0.99 7.17
N LEU A 32 2.77 1.29 6.91
CA LEU A 32 2.37 2.50 6.19
C LEU A 32 2.58 3.69 7.13
N VAL A 33 3.30 4.71 6.70
CA VAL A 33 3.55 5.92 7.49
C VAL A 33 2.80 7.11 6.92
N PHE A 34 2.40 8.00 7.82
CA PHE A 34 1.71 9.26 7.53
C PHE A 34 2.43 10.41 8.21
N TYR A 35 2.53 11.53 7.50
CA TYR A 35 3.24 12.72 7.94
C TYR A 35 2.29 13.90 8.00
N GLN A 36 2.12 14.53 9.16
CA GLN A 36 1.36 15.79 9.25
C GLN A 36 2.16 17.00 8.76
N ASN A 37 3.50 16.93 8.93
CA ASN A 37 4.53 17.87 8.47
C ASN A 37 5.86 17.07 8.33
N THR A 38 7.04 17.71 8.26
CA THR A 38 8.31 16.98 8.15
C THR A 38 8.69 16.13 9.38
N ASN A 39 8.06 16.34 10.56
CA ASN A 39 8.59 15.83 11.83
C ASN A 39 7.60 14.99 12.68
N GLU A 40 6.33 14.89 12.28
CA GLU A 40 5.30 14.17 13.04
C GLU A 40 4.81 12.97 12.25
N LEU A 41 5.05 11.78 12.80
CA LEU A 41 4.88 10.51 12.11
C LEU A 41 3.87 9.63 12.84
N ILE A 42 2.89 9.15 12.07
CA ILE A 42 1.90 8.18 12.51
C ILE A 42 2.05 6.95 11.65
N GLN A 43 1.96 5.77 12.25
CA GLN A 43 2.07 4.50 11.55
C GLN A 43 0.76 3.76 11.57
N PHE A 44 0.52 3.04 10.49
CA PHE A 44 -0.50 2.03 10.40
C PHE A 44 0.16 0.67 10.20
N ASP A 45 0.05 -0.17 11.23
CA ASP A 45 0.56 -1.54 11.21
C ASP A 45 -0.40 -2.44 10.45
N LEU A 46 0.05 -2.93 9.30
CA LEU A 46 -0.70 -3.79 8.40
C LEU A 46 -0.88 -5.23 8.92
N ASP A 47 -0.14 -5.65 9.95
CA ASP A 47 -0.32 -6.97 10.57
C ASP A 47 -1.51 -6.99 11.51
N ASN A 48 -1.78 -5.87 12.16
CA ASN A 48 -2.79 -5.77 13.20
C ASN A 48 -3.92 -4.82 12.83
N ASN A 49 -3.78 -4.07 11.73
CA ASN A 49 -4.69 -3.01 11.32
C ASN A 49 -4.88 -1.93 12.39
N THR A 50 -3.79 -1.57 13.06
CA THR A 50 -3.80 -0.61 14.19
C THR A 50 -2.85 0.55 13.96
N PHE A 51 -3.18 1.71 14.51
CA PHE A 51 -2.28 2.85 14.52
C PHE A 51 -1.23 2.74 15.64
N ARG A 52 0.00 3.18 15.36
CA ARG A 52 1.14 3.25 16.31
C ARG A 52 1.92 4.55 16.12
N CYS A 53 2.64 5.01 17.14
CA CYS A 53 3.31 6.32 17.14
C CYS A 53 4.75 6.26 17.68
N ASP A 54 5.49 5.21 17.32
CA ASP A 54 6.88 5.06 17.74
C ASP A 54 7.84 5.81 16.78
N THR A 55 9.04 6.15 17.24
CA THR A 55 10.07 6.83 16.43
C THR A 55 10.83 5.85 15.55
N PHE A 56 11.22 6.26 14.34
CA PHE A 56 11.94 5.41 13.40
C PHE A 56 12.79 6.20 12.40
N ASP A 57 13.84 5.54 11.88
CA ASP A 57 14.85 6.14 11.01
C ASP A 57 14.62 5.91 9.50
N GLU A 58 13.73 4.99 9.11
CA GLU A 58 13.57 4.63 7.69
C GLU A 58 12.58 5.53 6.93
N ILE A 59 12.96 5.92 5.72
CA ILE A 59 12.14 6.74 4.82
C ILE A 59 11.43 5.82 3.81
N PRO A 60 10.13 6.03 3.52
CA PRO A 60 9.43 5.31 2.47
C PRO A 60 10.11 5.41 1.11
N ARG A 61 10.07 4.33 0.31
CA ARG A 61 10.63 4.32 -1.05
C ARG A 61 9.92 5.30 -1.98
N ARG A 62 8.60 5.42 -1.82
CA ARG A 62 7.74 6.33 -2.57
C ARG A 62 6.86 7.08 -1.58
N LEU A 63 6.86 8.41 -1.69
CA LEU A 63 6.03 9.30 -0.90
C LEU A 63 4.91 9.85 -1.79
N PHE A 64 3.68 9.52 -1.41
CA PHE A 64 2.47 10.14 -1.93
C PHE A 64 2.22 11.44 -1.18
N LYS A 65 1.77 12.47 -1.88
CA LYS A 65 1.56 13.81 -1.30
C LYS A 65 0.07 14.16 -1.27
N THR A 66 -0.26 15.06 -0.35
CA THR A 66 -1.54 15.77 -0.27
C THR A 66 -2.73 14.84 -0.48
N HIS A 67 -3.41 14.91 -1.63
CA HIS A 67 -4.64 14.20 -1.90
C HIS A 67 -4.51 12.67 -1.79
N ASP A 68 -3.44 12.09 -2.33
CA ASP A 68 -3.25 10.64 -2.28
C ASP A 68 -2.89 10.19 -0.86
N ALA A 69 -2.08 10.97 -0.15
CA ALA A 69 -1.76 10.71 1.24
C ALA A 69 -3.00 10.73 2.14
N ILE A 70 -3.90 11.70 1.90
CA ILE A 70 -5.19 11.81 2.60
C ILE A 70 -6.05 10.59 2.33
N LYS A 71 -6.19 10.17 1.05
CA LYS A 71 -6.93 8.95 0.69
C LYS A 71 -6.41 7.70 1.40
N MET A 72 -5.09 7.53 1.44
CA MET A 72 -4.47 6.40 2.14
C MET A 72 -4.76 6.43 3.63
N TYR A 73 -4.74 7.61 4.24
CA TYR A 73 -5.00 7.79 5.66
C TYR A 73 -6.47 7.53 6.01
N ASP A 74 -7.41 8.07 5.21
CA ASP A 74 -8.84 7.80 5.37
C ASP A 74 -9.16 6.31 5.25
N ALA A 75 -8.53 5.62 4.30
CA ALA A 75 -8.65 4.17 4.17
C ALA A 75 -8.12 3.44 5.42
N ALA A 76 -6.94 3.84 5.93
CA ALA A 76 -6.37 3.25 7.14
C ALA A 76 -7.25 3.49 8.39
N LEU A 77 -7.87 4.67 8.51
CA LEU A 77 -8.85 4.97 9.55
C LEU A 77 -10.06 4.01 9.48
N GLN A 78 -10.64 3.85 8.29
CA GLN A 78 -11.78 2.95 8.08
C GLN A 78 -11.43 1.50 8.45
N ILE A 79 -10.25 1.02 8.05
CA ILE A 79 -9.79 -0.33 8.38
C ILE A 79 -9.60 -0.50 9.89
N ALA A 80 -9.04 0.49 10.57
CA ALA A 80 -8.81 0.46 12.02
C ALA A 80 -10.12 0.47 12.83
N GLU A 81 -11.16 1.14 12.32
CA GLU A 81 -12.41 1.35 13.04
C GLU A 81 -13.46 0.28 12.74
N ASN A 82 -13.46 -0.29 11.53
CA ASN A 82 -14.33 -1.40 11.17
C ASN A 82 -13.82 -2.14 9.92
N SER A 83 -13.24 -3.33 10.11
CA SER A 83 -12.64 -4.12 9.02
C SER A 83 -13.63 -4.50 7.91
N SER A 84 -14.94 -4.52 8.19
CA SER A 84 -15.98 -4.91 7.24
C SER A 84 -16.38 -3.81 6.24
N LEU A 85 -15.96 -2.57 6.47
CA LEU A 85 -16.29 -1.40 5.64
C LEU A 85 -15.12 -0.93 4.77
N SER A 86 -13.97 -1.59 4.87
CA SER A 86 -12.79 -1.23 4.09
C SER A 86 -13.07 -1.48 2.61
N PRO A 87 -13.13 -0.44 1.76
CA PRO A 87 -13.56 -0.64 0.39
C PRO A 87 -12.51 -1.46 -0.36
N LEU A 88 -12.86 -2.72 -0.61
CA LEU A 88 -12.19 -3.54 -1.60
C LEU A 88 -12.48 -2.93 -2.96
N ILE A 89 -11.43 -2.54 -3.67
CA ILE A 89 -11.51 -2.03 -5.03
C ILE A 89 -11.14 -3.17 -5.96
N THR A 90 -12.02 -3.44 -6.92
CA THR A 90 -11.75 -4.36 -8.04
C THR A 90 -11.77 -3.58 -9.34
N ARG A 91 -10.75 -3.78 -10.19
CA ARG A 91 -10.73 -3.24 -11.56
C ARG A 91 -10.48 -4.38 -12.53
N SER A 92 -11.25 -4.40 -13.61
CA SER A 92 -11.11 -5.37 -14.70
C SER A 92 -10.60 -4.66 -15.95
N PHE A 93 -9.72 -5.33 -16.68
CA PHE A 93 -9.10 -4.84 -17.90
C PHE A 93 -9.29 -5.89 -19.00
N SER A 94 -9.85 -5.47 -20.13
CA SER A 94 -10.03 -6.30 -21.34
C SER A 94 -8.71 -6.66 -22.04
N LYS A 95 -7.61 -6.07 -21.56
CA LYS A 95 -6.24 -6.44 -21.91
C LYS A 95 -5.36 -6.16 -20.72
N ALA A 96 -4.50 -7.11 -20.37
CA ALA A 96 -3.55 -6.92 -19.28
C ALA A 96 -2.66 -5.71 -19.52
N LEU A 97 -2.79 -4.74 -18.62
CA LEU A 97 -1.96 -3.53 -18.60
C LEU A 97 -0.50 -3.84 -18.23
N LEU A 98 -0.30 -4.93 -17.49
CA LEU A 98 1.01 -5.44 -17.09
C LEU A 98 1.11 -6.93 -17.47
N PRO A 99 2.17 -7.35 -18.20
CA PRO A 99 2.45 -8.77 -18.38
C PRO A 99 2.64 -9.46 -17.03
N ALA A 100 2.09 -10.65 -16.85
CA ALA A 100 2.21 -11.46 -15.62
C ALA A 100 3.65 -11.48 -15.05
N LYS A 101 4.64 -11.74 -15.92
CA LYS A 101 6.07 -11.76 -15.59
C LYS A 101 6.66 -10.45 -15.03
N LYS A 102 5.98 -9.31 -15.21
CA LYS A 102 6.42 -8.02 -14.68
C LYS A 102 5.88 -7.73 -13.29
N ILE A 103 4.80 -8.39 -12.86
CA ILE A 103 4.11 -8.12 -11.59
C ILE A 103 5.08 -8.20 -10.39
N PRO A 104 5.94 -9.23 -10.25
CA PRO A 104 6.87 -9.28 -9.11
C PRO A 104 7.80 -8.06 -9.03
N LYS A 105 8.32 -7.60 -10.18
CA LYS A 105 9.18 -6.41 -10.24
C LYS A 105 8.40 -5.13 -9.93
N THR A 106 7.18 -5.01 -10.44
CA THR A 106 6.28 -3.88 -10.15
C THR A 106 5.98 -3.80 -8.66
N CYS A 107 5.71 -4.93 -8.01
CA CYS A 107 5.45 -4.94 -6.57
C CYS A 107 6.67 -4.50 -5.75
N GLN A 108 7.86 -4.97 -6.11
CA GLN A 108 9.10 -4.54 -5.46
C GLN A 108 9.38 -3.04 -5.64
N SER A 109 9.12 -2.46 -6.83
CA SER A 109 9.29 -1.02 -7.05
C SER A 109 8.32 -0.18 -6.24
N LEU A 110 7.16 -0.74 -5.89
CA LEU A 110 6.16 -0.15 -5.01
C LEU A 110 6.46 -0.33 -3.51
N GLY A 111 7.53 -1.04 -3.16
CA GLY A 111 7.88 -1.35 -1.76
C GLY A 111 7.09 -2.53 -1.18
N LEU A 112 6.39 -3.30 -2.01
CA LEU A 112 5.73 -4.56 -1.67
C LEU A 112 6.68 -5.72 -1.97
N THR A 113 7.41 -6.15 -0.96
CA THR A 113 8.55 -7.07 -1.08
C THR A 113 8.16 -8.54 -1.02
N THR A 114 7.05 -8.86 -0.39
CA THR A 114 6.52 -10.21 -0.35
C THR A 114 5.62 -10.41 -1.56
N VAL A 115 6.04 -11.27 -2.47
CA VAL A 115 5.27 -11.65 -3.67
C VAL A 115 5.01 -13.14 -3.61
N PHE A 116 3.77 -13.55 -3.83
CA PHE A 116 3.38 -14.96 -3.89
C PHE A 116 2.50 -15.22 -5.11
N GLU A 117 2.49 -16.46 -5.54
CA GLU A 117 1.67 -16.94 -6.66
C GLU A 117 0.67 -17.97 -6.13
N ILE A 118 -0.58 -17.85 -6.57
CA ILE A 118 -1.64 -18.82 -6.32
C ILE A 118 -2.05 -19.41 -7.66
N GLU A 119 -1.76 -20.69 -7.82
CA GLU A 119 -2.26 -21.49 -8.93
C GLU A 119 -3.63 -22.04 -8.54
N SER A 120 -4.70 -21.46 -9.11
CA SER A 120 -6.07 -21.91 -8.86
C SER A 120 -6.68 -22.70 -10.02
N ASP A 121 -6.23 -22.45 -11.25
CA ASP A 121 -6.72 -23.04 -12.49
C ASP A 121 -5.58 -23.01 -13.53
N PRO A 122 -5.44 -24.02 -14.42
CA PRO A 122 -4.40 -24.03 -15.46
C PRO A 122 -4.32 -22.76 -16.32
N ASP A 123 -5.44 -22.07 -16.53
CA ASP A 123 -5.52 -20.88 -17.38
C ASP A 123 -5.53 -19.56 -16.59
N ILE A 124 -5.43 -19.62 -15.25
CA ILE A 124 -5.47 -18.45 -14.36
C ILE A 124 -4.25 -18.45 -13.45
N ILE A 125 -3.49 -17.36 -13.51
CA ILE A 125 -2.43 -17.08 -12.54
C ILE A 125 -2.86 -15.93 -11.66
N VAL A 126 -2.73 -16.08 -10.35
CA VAL A 126 -2.94 -14.99 -9.40
C VAL A 126 -1.64 -14.64 -8.69
N PHE A 127 -1.18 -13.40 -8.82
CA PHE A 127 -0.06 -12.86 -8.06
C PHE A 127 -0.56 -11.99 -6.91
N GLY A 128 -0.09 -12.26 -5.70
CA GLY A 128 -0.32 -11.40 -4.54
C GLY A 128 0.93 -10.62 -4.17
N CYS A 129 0.76 -9.35 -3.82
CA CYS A 129 1.83 -8.47 -3.38
C CYS A 129 1.52 -7.85 -2.03
N GLN A 130 2.40 -8.09 -1.06
CA GLN A 130 2.29 -7.64 0.33
C GLN A 130 3.53 -6.87 0.73
N VAL A 131 3.38 -6.05 1.77
CA VAL A 131 4.51 -5.36 2.38
C VAL A 131 5.40 -6.34 3.16
N LYS A 132 4.79 -7.34 3.81
CA LYS A 132 5.43 -8.43 4.54
C LYS A 132 4.50 -9.64 4.57
N GLU A 133 5.04 -10.84 4.73
CA GLU A 133 4.27 -12.11 4.76
C GLU A 133 3.14 -12.12 5.80
N THR A 134 3.32 -11.42 6.91
CA THR A 134 2.32 -11.32 7.99
C THR A 134 1.23 -10.27 7.74
N SER A 135 1.34 -9.48 6.66
CA SER A 135 0.38 -8.42 6.36
C SER A 135 -1.01 -9.01 6.16
N ARG A 136 -2.03 -8.43 6.79
CA ARG A 136 -3.43 -8.89 6.64
C ARG A 136 -4.08 -8.49 5.32
N SER A 137 -3.37 -7.78 4.46
CA SER A 137 -3.87 -7.33 3.17
C SER A 137 -2.79 -7.38 2.10
N ALA A 138 -3.23 -7.48 0.85
CA ALA A 138 -2.39 -7.60 -0.34
C ALA A 138 -3.04 -6.89 -1.52
N ILE A 139 -2.24 -6.60 -2.53
CA ILE A 139 -2.71 -6.30 -3.90
C ILE A 139 -2.71 -7.63 -4.66
N MET A 140 -3.86 -8.03 -5.17
CA MET A 140 -4.07 -9.27 -5.90
C MET A 140 -4.23 -8.98 -7.38
N TRP A 141 -3.44 -9.63 -8.22
CA TRP A 141 -3.48 -9.52 -9.68
C TRP A 141 -3.85 -10.87 -10.26
N LYS A 142 -4.99 -10.96 -10.91
CA LYS A 142 -5.47 -12.16 -11.59
C LYS A 142 -5.30 -12.00 -13.09
N TYR A 143 -4.65 -12.95 -13.73
CA TYR A 143 -4.39 -12.96 -15.17
C TYR A 143 -4.96 -14.21 -15.81
N HIS A 144 -5.69 -14.03 -16.90
CA HIS A 144 -6.23 -15.12 -17.69
C HIS A 144 -5.35 -15.35 -18.93
N GLN A 145 -4.59 -16.43 -18.95
CA GLN A 145 -3.56 -16.68 -19.96
C GLN A 145 -4.10 -16.71 -21.40
N ARG A 146 -5.31 -17.27 -21.59
CA ARG A 146 -5.90 -17.44 -22.92
C ARG A 146 -6.67 -16.21 -23.42
N LYS A 147 -7.26 -15.44 -22.52
CA LYS A 147 -8.12 -14.29 -22.86
C LYS A 147 -7.37 -12.97 -22.83
N SER A 148 -6.16 -12.95 -22.27
CA SER A 148 -5.41 -11.71 -22.00
C SER A 148 -6.12 -10.72 -21.08
N ASP A 149 -7.22 -11.12 -20.44
CA ASP A 149 -7.93 -10.33 -19.45
C ASP A 149 -7.15 -10.30 -18.14
N ALA A 150 -7.23 -9.17 -17.44
CA ALA A 150 -6.65 -9.02 -16.11
C ALA A 150 -7.65 -8.40 -15.16
N GLU A 151 -7.60 -8.83 -13.90
CA GLU A 151 -8.32 -8.23 -12.80
C GLU A 151 -7.31 -7.87 -11.71
N ILE A 152 -7.53 -6.75 -11.04
CA ILE A 152 -6.78 -6.38 -9.84
C ILE A 152 -7.77 -6.13 -8.70
N ALA A 153 -7.46 -6.63 -7.51
CA ALA A 153 -8.23 -6.43 -6.30
C ALA A 153 -7.32 -5.99 -5.14
N TYR A 154 -7.72 -4.94 -4.41
CA TYR A 154 -6.91 -4.38 -3.33
C TYR A 154 -7.76 -3.53 -2.37
N LEU A 155 -7.31 -3.37 -1.13
CA LEU A 155 -7.91 -2.40 -0.21
C LEU A 155 -7.59 -0.97 -0.67
N SER A 156 -8.54 -0.05 -0.51
CA SER A 156 -8.40 1.36 -0.92
C SER A 156 -7.12 2.07 -0.45
N LEU A 157 -6.52 1.64 0.66
CA LEU A 157 -5.22 2.15 1.14
C LEU A 157 -4.08 1.97 0.11
N TYR A 158 -4.18 0.97 -0.77
CA TYR A 158 -3.22 0.69 -1.83
C TYR A 158 -3.50 1.46 -3.11
N GLN A 159 -4.61 2.21 -3.20
CA GLN A 159 -5.03 2.83 -4.46
C GLN A 159 -3.94 3.70 -5.10
N PRO A 160 -3.25 4.60 -4.38
CA PRO A 160 -2.20 5.41 -5.01
C PRO A 160 -1.01 4.59 -5.53
N LEU A 161 -0.68 3.45 -4.90
CA LEU A 161 0.35 2.55 -5.41
C LEU A 161 -0.10 1.90 -6.72
N VAL A 162 -1.34 1.44 -6.77
CA VAL A 162 -1.91 0.82 -7.97
C VAL A 162 -1.98 1.83 -9.10
N ASP A 163 -2.50 3.02 -8.84
CA ASP A 163 -2.61 4.08 -9.85
C ASP A 163 -1.22 4.41 -10.43
N ALA A 164 -0.21 4.59 -9.57
CA ALA A 164 1.16 4.86 -10.01
C ALA A 164 1.80 3.67 -10.77
N ALA A 165 1.51 2.42 -10.40
CA ALA A 165 2.00 1.25 -11.13
C ALA A 165 1.39 1.12 -12.53
N LEU A 166 0.11 1.50 -12.66
CA LEU A 166 -0.58 1.51 -13.94
C LEU A 166 -0.11 2.66 -14.83
N GLU A 167 0.12 3.85 -14.28
CA GLU A 167 0.70 5.00 -14.99
C GLU A 167 2.12 4.71 -15.52
N ASP A 168 3.00 4.15 -14.68
CA ASP A 168 4.38 3.76 -15.06
C ASP A 168 4.43 2.65 -16.15
N SER A 169 3.27 2.07 -16.50
CA SER A 169 3.15 0.99 -17.52
C SER A 169 2.79 1.49 -18.92
N PHE A 170 2.48 2.79 -19.08
CA PHE A 170 2.20 3.48 -20.34
C PHE A 170 3.36 4.39 -20.76
#